data_AF-A0A356WYT4-F1
#
_entry.id   AF-A0A356WYT4-F1
#
_cell.length_a   1.000
_cell.length_b   1.000
_cell.length_c   1.000
_cell.angle_alpha   90.00
_cell.angle_beta   90.00
_cell.angle_gamma   90.00
#
_symmetry.space_group_name_H-M   'P 1'
#
loop_
_entity.id
_entity.type
_entity.pdbx_description
1 polymer ?
#
loop_
_entity_poly.entity_id
_entity_poly.type
_entity_poly.pdbx_seq_one_letter_code
_entity_poly.pdbx_strand_id
1 'polypeptide(L)'
;MTDFEDIPNEVSHMLKYVQDELTFTSRRTANVSAKLAQDEVDANEALELLHSVRLQMAKIDTRMEDCMSILGGYQHYLENPPEEEPEAVTQEEENEEG
;
A
#
# COMPACT_ATOMS: atom_id res chain seq x y z
N MET A 1 -4.89 -16.41 8.68
CA MET A 1 -5.89 -15.55 8.05
C MET A 1 -5.67 -14.19 8.65
N THR A 2 -5.42 -13.16 7.84
CA THR A 2 -5.49 -11.79 8.35
C THR A 2 -6.97 -11.53 8.59
N ASP A 3 -7.35 -11.17 9.81
CA ASP A 3 -8.72 -10.80 10.09
C ASP A 3 -8.99 -9.45 9.42
N PHE A 4 -10.14 -9.31 8.74
CA PHE A 4 -10.49 -8.09 8.00
C PHE A 4 -10.47 -6.83 8.88
N GLU A 5 -10.59 -6.99 10.20
CA GLU A 5 -10.47 -5.94 11.21
C GLU A 5 -9.06 -5.32 11.28
N ASP A 6 -8.02 -6.02 10.82
CA ASP A 6 -6.63 -5.55 10.83
C ASP A 6 -6.27 -4.70 9.60
N ILE A 7 -7.13 -4.64 8.58
CA ILE A 7 -6.84 -3.92 7.33
C ILE A 7 -6.46 -2.44 7.57
N PRO A 8 -7.15 -1.66 8.43
CA PRO A 8 -6.74 -0.30 8.74
C PRO A 8 -5.32 -0.21 9.30
N ASN A 9 -4.92 -1.16 10.15
CA ASN A 9 -3.58 -1.22 10.73
C ASN A 9 -2.54 -1.57 9.66
N GLU A 10 -2.83 -2.55 8.80
CA GLU A 10 -1.95 -2.94 7.68
C GLU A 10 -1.72 -1.78 6.71
N VAL A 11 -2.79 -1.08 6.31
CA VAL A 11 -2.67 0.10 5.44
C VAL A 11 -1.88 1.22 6.16
N SER A 12 -2.10 1.42 7.46
CA SER A 12 -1.30 2.37 8.23
C SER A 12 0.19 2.01 8.22
N HIS A 13 0.54 0.72 8.32
CA HIS A 13 1.92 0.26 8.20
C HIS A 13 2.48 0.52 6.80
N MET A 14 1.72 0.20 5.74
CA MET A 14 2.11 0.49 4.35
C MET A 14 2.36 1.98 4.13
N LEU A 15 1.48 2.85 4.64
CA LEU A 15 1.62 4.30 4.54
C LEU A 15 2.85 4.84 5.29
N LYS A 16 3.25 4.19 6.39
CA LYS A 16 4.51 4.52 7.07
C LYS A 16 5.72 4.24 6.18
N TYR A 17 5.74 3.12 5.47
CA TYR A 17 6.79 2.85 4.48
C TYR A 17 6.77 3.88 3.33
N VAL A 18 5.58 4.26 2.85
CA VAL A 18 5.44 5.33 1.84
C VAL A 18 6.02 6.65 2.34
N GLN A 19 5.75 7.03 3.59
CA GLN A 19 6.29 8.25 4.20
C GLN A 19 7.82 8.25 4.25
N ASP A 20 8.43 7.13 4.64
CA ASP A 20 9.89 6.99 4.70
C ASP A 20 10.53 7.14 3.31
N GLU A 21 9.94 6.51 2.29
CA GLU A 21 10.38 6.60 0.89
C GLU A 21 10.19 8.02 0.31
N LEU A 22 9.09 8.71 0.64
CA LEU A 22 8.87 10.11 0.26
C LEU A 22 9.93 11.02 0.86
N THR A 23 10.26 10.82 2.14
CA THR A 23 11.31 11.58 2.83
C THR A 23 12.67 11.36 2.18
N PHE A 24 13.00 10.11 1.86
CA PHE A 24 14.23 9.77 1.15
C PHE A 24 14.29 10.40 -0.24
N THR A 25 13.20 10.29 -1.00
CA THR A 25 13.08 10.85 -2.36
C THR A 25 13.20 12.37 -2.33
N SER A 26 12.55 13.05 -1.39
CA SER A 26 12.65 14.51 -1.19
C SER A 26 14.09 14.97 -0.98
N ARG A 27 14.86 14.26 -0.14
CA ARG A 27 16.29 14.55 0.07
C ARG A 27 17.10 14.38 -1.21
N ARG A 28 16.82 13.36 -2.03
CA ARG A 28 17.50 13.18 -3.32
C ARG A 28 17.15 14.29 -4.31
N THR A 29 15.90 14.73 -4.36
CA THR A 29 15.48 15.87 -5.18
C THR A 29 16.21 17.15 -4.77
N ALA A 30 16.36 17.38 -3.46
CA ALA A 30 17.16 18.51 -2.96
C ALA A 30 18.64 18.41 -3.38
N ASN A 31 19.24 17.22 -3.35
CA ASN A 31 20.61 16.99 -3.81
C ASN A 31 20.79 17.28 -5.30
N VAL A 32 19.81 16.92 -6.14
CA VAL A 32 19.80 17.29 -7.57
C VAL A 32 19.85 18.81 -7.71
N SER A 33 18.97 19.51 -7.01
CA SER A 33 18.93 20.98 -7.07
C SER A 33 20.25 21.60 -6.61
N ALA A 34 20.89 21.05 -5.57
CA ALA A 34 22.17 21.53 -5.08
C ALA A 34 23.30 21.30 -6.10
N LYS A 35 23.31 20.17 -6.81
CA LYS A 35 24.29 19.88 -7.87
C LYS A 35 24.13 20.81 -9.07
N LEU A 36 22.90 21.11 -9.47
CA LEU A 36 22.61 22.03 -10.56
C LEU A 36 22.96 23.50 -10.22
N ALA A 37 23.12 23.83 -8.94
CA ALA A 37 23.51 25.16 -8.48
C ALA A 37 25.03 25.37 -8.34
N GLN A 38 25.85 24.37 -8.68
CA GLN A 38 27.31 24.47 -8.63
C GLN A 38 27.85 25.28 -9.82
N ASP A 39 29.01 25.90 -9.65
CA ASP A 39 29.65 26.72 -10.70
C ASP A 39 30.01 25.88 -11.95
N GLU A 40 30.42 24.63 -11.75
CA GLU A 40 30.57 23.63 -12.81
C GLU A 40 29.50 22.55 -12.66
N VAL A 41 28.57 22.50 -13.61
CA VAL A 41 27.45 21.55 -13.59
C VAL A 41 27.80 20.31 -14.39
N ASP A 42 27.83 19.15 -13.72
CA ASP A 42 27.77 17.85 -14.40
C ASP A 42 26.31 17.51 -14.75
N ALA A 43 25.92 17.84 -15.97
CA ALA A 43 24.56 17.61 -16.46
C ALA A 43 24.20 16.12 -16.57
N ASN A 44 25.18 15.24 -16.82
CA ASN A 44 24.93 13.80 -16.94
C ASN A 44 24.61 13.21 -15.58
N GLU A 45 25.41 13.56 -14.56
CA GLU A 45 25.15 13.12 -13.19
C GLU A 45 23.79 13.64 -12.69
N ALA A 46 23.44 14.89 -12.99
CA ALA A 46 22.15 15.46 -12.65
C ALA A 46 20.98 14.71 -13.32
N LEU A 47 21.12 14.35 -14.60
CA LEU A 47 20.12 13.55 -15.34
C LEU A 47 19.93 12.16 -14.74
N GLU A 48 21.01 11.48 -14.37
CA GLU A 48 20.94 10.17 -13.73
C GLU A 48 20.24 10.22 -12.37
N LEU A 49 20.55 11.24 -11.57
CA LEU A 49 19.90 11.46 -10.27
C LEU A 49 18.42 11.81 -10.42
N LEU A 50 18.06 12.65 -11.39
CA LEU A 50 16.66 12.94 -11.74
C LEU A 50 15.91 11.67 -12.16
N HIS A 51 16.52 10.85 -12.99
CA HIS A 51 15.93 9.57 -13.40
C HIS A 51 15.70 8.65 -12.20
N SER A 52 16.67 8.56 -11.29
CA SER A 52 16.55 7.80 -10.04
C SER A 52 15.39 8.29 -9.17
N VAL A 53 15.26 9.61 -8.99
CA VAL A 53 14.13 10.22 -8.27
C VAL A 53 12.80 9.84 -8.93
N ARG A 54 12.70 9.96 -10.26
CA ARG A 54 11.48 9.60 -11.01
C ARG A 54 11.08 8.14 -10.80
N LEU A 55 12.04 7.22 -10.82
CA LEU A 55 11.77 5.80 -10.59
C LEU A 55 11.28 5.52 -9.15
N GLN A 56 11.81 6.23 -8.15
CA GLN A 56 11.31 6.08 -6.78
C GLN A 56 9.91 6.66 -6.61
N MET A 57 9.63 7.81 -7.22
CA MET A 57 8.27 8.37 -7.22
C MET A 57 7.25 7.41 -7.85
N ALA A 58 7.60 6.74 -8.96
CA ALA A 58 6.72 5.75 -9.56
C ALA A 58 6.42 4.55 -8.64
N LYS A 59 7.42 4.07 -7.88
CA LYS A 59 7.21 3.00 -6.89
C LYS A 59 6.34 3.44 -5.72
N ILE A 60 6.53 4.68 -5.26
CA ILE A 60 5.71 5.29 -4.22
C ILE A 60 4.25 5.38 -4.70
N ASP A 61 4.04 5.82 -5.94
CA ASP A 61 2.71 5.95 -6.56
C ASP A 61 1.98 4.60 -6.60
N THR A 62 2.64 3.54 -7.08
CA THR A 62 2.07 2.18 -7.06
C THR A 62 1.67 1.74 -5.65
N ARG A 63 2.51 1.98 -4.63
CA ARG A 63 2.18 1.63 -3.24
C ARG A 63 1.00 2.42 -2.68
N MET A 64 0.86 3.69 -3.07
CA MET A 64 -0.29 4.50 -2.69
C MET A 64 -1.57 4.00 -3.37
N GLU A 65 -1.48 3.60 -4.64
CA GLU A 65 -2.59 2.97 -5.37
C GLU A 65 -3.02 1.65 -4.74
N ASP A 66 -2.08 0.82 -4.29
CA ASP A 66 -2.37 -0.40 -3.53
C ASP A 66 -3.11 -0.07 -2.23
N CYS A 67 -2.64 0.94 -1.46
CA CYS A 67 -3.31 1.38 -0.22
C CYS A 67 -4.74 1.84 -0.50
N MET A 68 -4.96 2.61 -1.58
CA MET A 68 -6.29 3.07 -1.98
C MET A 68 -7.20 1.91 -2.36
N SER A 69 -6.68 0.93 -3.12
CA SER A 69 -7.44 -0.25 -3.55
C SER A 69 -7.86 -1.11 -2.36
N ILE A 70 -6.94 -1.33 -1.41
CA ILE A 70 -7.21 -2.08 -0.18
C ILE A 70 -8.27 -1.38 0.66
N LEU A 71 -8.13 -0.07 0.89
CA LEU A 71 -9.13 0.70 1.64
C LEU A 71 -10.49 0.73 0.94
N GLY A 72 -10.51 0.83 -0.40
CA GLY A 72 -11.75 0.76 -1.18
C GLY A 72 -12.46 -0.58 -1.03
N GLY A 73 -11.70 -1.68 -1.08
CA GLY A 73 -12.23 -3.03 -0.83
C GLY A 73 -12.76 -3.19 0.60
N TYR A 74 -12.03 -2.68 1.59
CA TYR A 74 -12.46 -2.69 3.00
C TYR A 74 -13.74 -1.88 3.21
N GLN A 75 -13.84 -0.68 2.62
CA GLN A 75 -15.06 0.12 2.68
C GLN A 75 -16.26 -0.62 2.07
N HIS A 76 -16.07 -1.24 0.89
CA HIS A 76 -17.12 -2.04 0.26
C HIS A 76 -17.58 -3.20 1.15
N TYR A 77 -16.65 -3.89 1.82
CA TYR A 77 -16.96 -4.96 2.77
C TYR A 77 -17.79 -4.46 3.96
N LEU A 78 -17.44 -3.30 4.54
CA LEU A 78 -18.22 -2.71 5.63
C LEU A 78 -19.64 -2.30 5.21
N GLU A 79 -19.81 -1.84 3.97
CA GLU A 79 -21.09 -1.47 3.40
C GLU A 79 -21.94 -2.69 2.97
N ASN A 80 -21.28 -3.81 2.65
CA ASN A 80 -21.88 -5.04 2.15
C ASN A 80 -21.27 -6.25 2.86
N PRO A 81 -21.56 -6.46 4.16
CA PRO A 81 -21.08 -7.64 4.86
C PRO A 81 -21.62 -8.89 4.15
N PRO A 82 -20.79 -9.94 3.98
CA PRO A 82 -21.25 -11.18 3.38
C PRO A 82 -22.44 -11.72 4.18
N GLU A 83 -23.51 -12.13 3.50
CA GLU A 83 -24.61 -12.86 4.15
C GLU A 83 -24.00 -14.11 4.80
N GLU A 84 -24.26 -14.31 6.09
CA GLU A 84 -23.91 -15.55 6.78
C GLU A 84 -24.52 -16.71 5.98
N GLU A 85 -23.68 -17.64 5.50
CA GLU A 85 -24.18 -18.88 4.93
C GLU A 85 -25.09 -19.52 6.00
N PRO A 86 -26.36 -19.83 5.69
CA PRO A 86 -27.24 -20.44 6.67
C PRO A 86 -26.57 -21.72 7.14
N GLU A 87 -26.35 -21.81 8.46
CA GLU A 87 -25.81 -23.01 9.09
C GLU A 87 -26.55 -24.21 8.51
N ALA A 88 -25.81 -25.09 7.83
CA ALA A 88 -26.35 -26.35 7.38
C ALA A 88 -26.81 -27.08 8.64
N VAL A 89 -28.12 -27.01 8.91
CA VAL A 89 -28.79 -27.72 9.99
C VAL A 89 -28.50 -29.19 9.72
N THR A 90 -27.49 -29.72 10.39
CA THR A 90 -27.20 -31.14 10.43
C THR A 90 -28.34 -31.74 11.22
N GLN A 91 -29.40 -32.13 10.51
CA GLN A 91 -30.35 -33.11 11.01
C GLN A 91 -29.59 -34.43 11.13
N GLU A 92 -28.85 -34.60 12.23
CA GLU A 92 -28.62 -35.92 12.79
C GLU A 92 -29.98 -36.37 13.33
N GLU A 93 -30.78 -37.00 12.45
CA GLU A 93 -31.91 -37.81 12.90
C GLU A 93 -31.34 -38.94 13.74
N GLU A 94 -31.57 -38.83 15.05
CA GLU A 94 -31.67 -39.94 15.98
C GLU A 94 -32.45 -41.09 15.31
N ASN A 95 -31.80 -42.24 15.16
CA ASN A 95 -32.48 -43.52 15.23
C ASN A 95 -31.57 -44.48 15.99
N GLU A 96 -31.63 -44.35 17.31
CA GLU A 96 -31.37 -45.45 18.23
C GLU A 96 -32.44 -46.55 18.04
N GLU A 97 -31.95 -47.78 17.97
CA GLU A 97 -32.53 -49.04 18.45
C GLU A 97 -33.93 -49.52 17.96
N GLY A 98 -33.93 -50.76 17.44
CA GLY A 98 -35.11 -51.61 17.20
C GLY A 98 -34.77 -52.91 16.50
#